data_AF-A0A2X1WAN7-F1
#
_entry.id   AF-A0A2X1WAN7-F1
#
_cell.length_a   1.000
_cell.length_b   1.000
_cell.length_c   1.000
_cell.angle_alpha   90.00
_cell.angle_beta   90.00
_cell.angle_gamma   90.00
#
_symmetry.space_group_name_H-M   'P 1'
#
loop_
_entity.id
_entity.type
_entity.pdbx_description
1 polymer ?
#
loop_
_entity_poly.entity_id
_entity_poly.type
_entity_poly.pdbx_seq_one_letter_code
_entity_poly.pdbx_strand_id
1 'polypeptide(L)'
;MKRILFLCTGNSARSQLAEGLMRHMCREQNITYQVASAGVKPEGVDHRVAIVLAENGIDSDDLISQSVDEYQDQHFDVVITLCDKANNECAFFDDSEAFIHWDFKDPKSEEGIDGFRRVFNELKGRIALFLLLNGEDSSDVLGPVELFKVMSDPLRLRILMLLVDEKALSVSDLTSVLEVSQPKVSRHLALLRDSGILQIERQGLWIFYQLSNQLPIWIKHTLDTVRTGNPDIINHEKKLLRHLGIKKKN
;
A
#
# COMPACT_ATOMS: atom_id res chain seq x y z
N MET A 1 -14.36 -2.27 15.01
CA MET A 1 -13.18 -3.07 14.62
C MET A 1 -13.49 -3.66 13.27
N LYS A 2 -12.71 -3.35 12.24
CA LYS A 2 -12.98 -3.81 10.89
C LYS A 2 -12.71 -5.32 10.78
N ARG A 3 -13.54 -6.03 10.00
CA ARG A 3 -13.50 -7.46 9.76
C ARG A 3 -13.15 -7.73 8.30
N ILE A 4 -12.26 -8.70 8.09
CA ILE A 4 -11.79 -9.10 6.77
C ILE A 4 -12.00 -10.60 6.58
N LEU A 5 -12.55 -10.97 5.43
CA LEU A 5 -12.75 -12.36 5.04
C LEU A 5 -11.93 -12.70 3.79
N PHE A 6 -11.07 -13.72 3.90
CA PHE A 6 -10.39 -14.32 2.76
C PHE A 6 -11.16 -15.53 2.23
N LEU A 7 -11.59 -15.48 0.97
CA LEU A 7 -12.35 -16.56 0.33
C LEU A 7 -11.52 -17.29 -0.73
N CYS A 8 -11.57 -18.61 -0.72
CA CYS A 8 -11.14 -19.43 -1.85
C CYS A 8 -12.07 -20.62 -2.05
N THR A 9 -11.79 -21.52 -2.99
CA THR A 9 -12.66 -22.69 -3.21
C THR A 9 -12.60 -23.67 -2.04
N GLY A 10 -11.40 -24.10 -1.63
CA GLY A 10 -11.23 -25.22 -0.70
C GLY A 10 -10.97 -24.86 0.75
N ASN A 11 -10.81 -23.57 1.07
CA ASN A 11 -10.31 -23.08 2.36
C ASN A 11 -9.12 -23.88 2.94
N SER A 12 -8.18 -24.22 2.06
CA SER A 12 -7.17 -25.25 2.36
C SER A 12 -5.72 -24.76 2.26
N ALA A 13 -5.43 -23.85 1.32
CA ALA A 13 -4.08 -23.35 1.07
C ALA A 13 -4.01 -21.81 1.03
N ARG A 14 -4.43 -21.20 -0.08
CA ARG A 14 -4.35 -19.74 -0.31
C ARG A 14 -4.95 -18.90 0.82
N SER A 15 -6.20 -19.19 1.19
CA SER A 15 -6.93 -18.41 2.21
C SER A 15 -6.39 -18.63 3.62
N GLN A 16 -5.87 -19.84 3.91
CA GLN A 16 -5.23 -20.18 5.17
C GLN A 16 -3.88 -19.48 5.33
N LEU A 17 -3.05 -19.48 4.27
CA LEU A 17 -1.83 -18.68 4.22
C LEU A 17 -2.13 -17.18 4.40
N ALA A 18 -3.19 -16.68 3.75
CA ALA A 18 -3.58 -15.28 3.85
C ALA A 18 -4.05 -14.90 5.26
N GLU A 19 -4.87 -15.73 5.91
CA GLU A 19 -5.35 -15.52 7.28
C GLU A 19 -4.19 -15.49 8.28
N GLY A 20 -3.33 -16.50 8.29
CA GLY A 20 -2.19 -16.57 9.20
C GLY A 20 -1.24 -15.39 9.01
N LEU A 21 -0.93 -15.05 7.75
CA LEU A 21 -0.04 -13.94 7.41
C LEU A 21 -0.62 -12.57 7.79
N MET A 22 -1.90 -12.32 7.48
CA MET A 22 -2.57 -11.07 7.82
C MET A 22 -2.66 -10.88 9.33
N ARG A 23 -3.03 -11.93 10.09
CA ARG A 23 -3.05 -11.89 11.56
C ARG A 23 -1.68 -11.55 12.14
N HIS A 24 -0.63 -12.19 11.62
CA HIS A 24 0.75 -11.92 12.06
C HIS A 24 1.15 -10.46 11.80
N MET A 25 0.97 -9.98 10.56
CA MET A 25 1.36 -8.62 10.18
C MET A 25 0.56 -7.54 10.92
N CYS A 26 -0.73 -7.79 11.21
CA CYS A 26 -1.54 -6.91 12.04
C CYS A 26 -0.98 -6.81 13.47
N ARG A 27 -0.58 -7.94 14.07
CA ARG A 27 0.04 -7.95 15.41
C ARG A 27 1.37 -7.21 15.43
N GLU A 28 2.25 -7.44 14.45
CA GLU A 28 3.55 -6.77 14.35
C GLU A 28 3.43 -5.24 14.21
N GLN A 29 2.41 -4.78 13.49
CA GLN A 29 2.18 -3.36 13.20
C GLN A 29 1.19 -2.70 14.17
N ASN A 30 0.71 -3.43 15.19
CA ASN A 30 -0.32 -2.98 16.13
C ASN A 30 -1.62 -2.48 15.46
N ILE A 31 -1.98 -3.09 14.33
CA ILE A 31 -3.21 -2.80 13.56
C ILE A 31 -4.32 -3.75 14.03
N THR A 32 -5.53 -3.23 14.20
CA THR A 32 -6.66 -4.02 14.73
C THR A 32 -7.64 -4.40 13.61
N TYR A 33 -7.47 -5.62 13.07
CA TYR A 33 -8.44 -6.27 12.19
C TYR A 33 -8.90 -7.61 12.78
N GLN A 34 -10.18 -7.93 12.62
CA GLN A 34 -10.67 -9.30 12.78
C GLN A 34 -10.52 -10.04 11.46
N VAL A 35 -9.65 -11.05 11.41
CA VAL A 35 -9.36 -11.76 10.15
C VAL A 35 -9.93 -13.18 10.22
N ALA A 36 -10.69 -13.56 9.21
CA ALA A 36 -11.19 -14.91 9.00
C ALA A 36 -10.92 -15.39 7.57
N SER A 37 -11.00 -16.69 7.35
CA SER A 37 -11.06 -17.26 6.01
C SER A 37 -12.11 -18.35 5.90
N ALA A 38 -12.66 -18.52 4.70
CA ALA A 38 -13.63 -19.56 4.42
C ALA A 38 -13.50 -20.07 2.98
N GLY A 39 -14.31 -21.06 2.64
CA GLY A 39 -14.36 -21.56 1.28
C GLY A 39 -15.67 -22.22 0.91
N VAL A 40 -15.90 -22.29 -0.40
CA VAL A 40 -17.14 -22.76 -1.01
C VAL A 40 -17.32 -24.28 -0.81
N LYS A 41 -16.20 -25.02 -0.81
CA LYS A 41 -16.16 -26.48 -0.64
C LYS A 41 -14.94 -26.84 0.21
N PRO A 42 -14.99 -26.69 1.55
CA PRO A 42 -13.84 -26.91 2.43
C PRO A 42 -13.20 -28.30 2.24
N GLU A 43 -11.87 -28.34 2.17
CA GLU A 43 -11.08 -29.56 1.94
C GLU A 43 -10.16 -29.91 3.13
N GLY A 44 -10.25 -29.17 4.25
CA GLY A 44 -9.27 -29.23 5.34
C GLY A 44 -8.02 -28.40 5.04
N VAL A 45 -7.27 -28.03 6.08
CA VAL A 45 -6.02 -27.25 5.92
C VAL A 45 -4.91 -28.15 5.36
N ASP A 46 -4.27 -27.74 4.26
CA ASP A 46 -3.14 -28.48 3.70
C ASP A 46 -1.93 -28.37 4.63
N HIS A 47 -1.34 -29.50 5.00
CA HIS A 47 -0.19 -29.55 5.92
C HIS A 47 0.99 -28.65 5.52
N ARG A 48 1.18 -28.36 4.22
CA ARG A 48 2.23 -27.46 3.74
C ARG A 48 2.02 -26.01 4.14
N VAL A 49 0.79 -25.60 4.47
CA VAL A 49 0.49 -24.28 5.01
C VAL A 49 1.24 -24.07 6.32
N ALA A 50 1.11 -25.01 7.27
CA ALA A 50 1.79 -24.93 8.56
C ALA A 50 3.33 -24.87 8.40
N ILE A 51 3.88 -25.64 7.45
CA ILE A 51 5.32 -25.61 7.17
C ILE A 51 5.77 -24.21 6.70
N VAL A 52 5.09 -23.62 5.71
CA VAL A 52 5.47 -22.30 5.17
C VAL A 52 5.26 -21.18 6.19
N LEU A 53 4.19 -21.26 7.01
CA LEU A 53 3.97 -20.29 8.08
C LEU A 53 5.06 -20.40 9.16
N ALA A 54 5.41 -21.62 9.59
CA ALA A 54 6.47 -21.86 10.57
C ALA A 54 7.86 -21.40 10.08
N GLU A 55 8.19 -21.60 8.78
CA GLU A 55 9.42 -21.07 8.15
C GLU A 55 9.56 -19.54 8.32
N ASN A 56 8.44 -18.83 8.50
CA ASN A 56 8.38 -17.38 8.66
C ASN A 56 8.05 -16.94 10.10
N GLY A 57 8.08 -17.86 11.08
CA GLY A 57 7.79 -17.54 12.48
C GLY A 57 6.30 -17.25 12.76
N ILE A 58 5.40 -17.76 11.91
CA ILE A 58 3.95 -17.56 12.04
C ILE A 58 3.33 -18.84 12.59
N ASP A 59 2.63 -18.71 13.71
CA ASP A 59 1.83 -19.78 14.31
C ASP A 59 0.56 -20.04 13.48
N SER A 60 0.17 -21.30 13.38
CA SER A 60 -0.95 -21.78 12.57
C SER A 60 -1.86 -22.78 13.28
N ASP A 61 -1.64 -23.02 14.58
CA ASP A 61 -2.38 -24.04 15.34
C ASP A 61 -3.88 -23.75 15.47
N ASP A 62 -4.28 -22.48 15.31
CA ASP A 62 -5.66 -22.00 15.36
C ASP A 62 -6.35 -21.93 13.99
N LEU A 63 -5.67 -22.32 12.91
CA LEU A 63 -6.23 -22.29 11.56
C LEU A 63 -7.17 -23.48 11.32
N ILE A 64 -8.39 -23.17 10.89
CA ILE A 64 -9.46 -24.16 10.68
C ILE A 64 -10.03 -23.98 9.27
N SER A 65 -10.29 -25.09 8.59
CA SER A 65 -10.97 -25.07 7.30
C SER A 65 -12.49 -24.96 7.50
N GLN A 66 -13.08 -23.82 7.11
CA GLN A 66 -14.49 -23.49 7.37
C GLN A 66 -15.28 -23.24 6.08
N SER A 67 -16.58 -23.54 6.11
CA SER A 67 -17.49 -23.23 5.00
C SER A 67 -17.86 -21.76 4.97
N VAL A 68 -18.02 -21.21 3.77
CA VAL A 68 -18.58 -19.86 3.59
C VAL A 68 -20.01 -19.75 4.15
N ASP A 69 -20.76 -20.86 4.18
CA ASP A 69 -22.11 -20.91 4.75
C ASP A 69 -22.15 -20.55 6.24
N GLU A 70 -21.07 -20.83 6.99
CA GLU A 70 -20.94 -20.47 8.41
C GLU A 70 -20.88 -18.95 8.65
N TYR A 71 -20.66 -18.18 7.57
CA TYR A 71 -20.42 -16.75 7.58
C TYR A 71 -21.52 -15.94 6.88
N GLN A 72 -22.52 -16.56 6.26
CA GLN A 72 -23.56 -15.85 5.47
C GLN A 72 -24.33 -14.79 6.26
N ASP A 73 -24.56 -15.02 7.56
CA ASP A 73 -25.26 -14.06 8.44
C ASP A 73 -24.30 -13.10 9.17
N GLN A 74 -23.03 -13.07 8.78
CA GLN A 74 -22.00 -12.26 9.42
C GLN A 74 -21.52 -11.13 8.51
N HIS A 75 -21.48 -9.92 9.06
CA HIS A 75 -20.95 -8.76 8.34
C HIS A 75 -19.41 -8.77 8.27
N PHE A 76 -18.87 -8.45 7.09
CA PHE A 76 -17.46 -8.17 6.88
C PHE A 76 -17.28 -6.84 6.16
N ASP A 77 -16.39 -5.98 6.64
CA ASP A 77 -16.09 -4.70 5.99
C ASP A 77 -15.37 -4.91 4.64
N VAL A 78 -14.50 -5.92 4.56
CA VAL A 78 -13.75 -6.26 3.35
C VAL A 78 -13.78 -7.76 3.06
N VAL A 79 -14.15 -8.12 1.83
CA VAL A 79 -14.11 -9.49 1.33
C VAL A 79 -13.06 -9.60 0.22
N ILE A 80 -12.11 -10.52 0.39
CA ILE A 80 -11.00 -10.74 -0.54
C ILE A 80 -11.07 -12.14 -1.13
N THR A 81 -11.34 -12.25 -2.43
CA THR A 81 -11.38 -13.53 -3.14
C THR A 81 -10.02 -13.87 -3.75
N LEU A 82 -9.58 -15.12 -3.58
CA LEU A 82 -8.23 -15.58 -3.91
C LEU A 82 -8.17 -16.50 -5.15
N CYS A 83 -9.32 -16.72 -5.79
CA CYS A 83 -9.45 -17.47 -7.04
C CYS A 83 -10.75 -17.09 -7.76
N ASP A 84 -10.76 -17.19 -9.10
CA ASP A 84 -11.94 -16.86 -9.92
C ASP A 84 -13.21 -17.58 -9.49
N LYS A 85 -13.08 -18.86 -9.09
CA LYS A 85 -14.21 -19.69 -8.67
C LYS A 85 -14.90 -19.17 -7.40
N ALA A 86 -14.18 -18.45 -6.54
CA ALA A 86 -14.75 -17.87 -5.33
C ALA A 86 -15.34 -16.47 -5.58
N ASN A 87 -15.05 -15.84 -6.72
CA ASN A 87 -15.50 -14.48 -7.03
C ASN A 87 -17.02 -14.39 -7.23
N ASN A 88 -17.66 -15.49 -7.63
CA ASN A 88 -19.12 -15.55 -7.79
C ASN A 88 -19.88 -15.58 -6.45
N GLU A 89 -19.20 -15.93 -5.35
CA GLU A 89 -19.80 -16.06 -4.02
C GLU A 89 -19.76 -14.75 -3.22
N CYS A 90 -19.21 -13.67 -3.79
CA CYS A 90 -19.26 -12.32 -3.20
C CYS A 90 -20.70 -11.84 -2.94
N ALA A 91 -21.69 -12.39 -3.64
CA ALA A 91 -23.10 -12.04 -3.48
C ALA A 91 -23.65 -12.30 -2.07
N PHE A 92 -23.01 -13.17 -1.27
CA PHE A 92 -23.42 -13.42 0.12
C PHE A 92 -23.09 -12.26 1.08
N PHE A 93 -22.25 -11.32 0.66
CA PHE A 93 -21.73 -10.24 1.51
C PHE A 93 -22.00 -8.87 0.91
N ASP A 94 -23.16 -8.68 0.27
CA ASP A 94 -23.50 -7.49 -0.54
C ASP A 94 -23.49 -6.15 0.24
N ASP A 95 -23.45 -6.22 1.57
CA ASP A 95 -23.33 -5.11 2.49
C ASP A 95 -21.87 -4.72 2.83
N SER A 96 -20.87 -5.45 2.32
CA SER A 96 -19.45 -5.14 2.49
C SER A 96 -19.05 -3.80 1.86
N GLU A 97 -18.17 -3.05 2.53
CA GLU A 97 -17.64 -1.78 2.02
C GLU A 97 -16.72 -1.97 0.82
N ALA A 98 -16.02 -3.12 0.75
CA ALA A 98 -15.09 -3.42 -0.33
C ALA A 98 -15.03 -4.91 -0.71
N PHE A 99 -15.02 -5.14 -2.02
CA PHE A 99 -14.72 -6.43 -2.63
C PHE A 99 -13.42 -6.35 -3.41
N ILE A 100 -12.45 -7.20 -3.06
CA ILE A 100 -11.14 -7.22 -3.69
C ILE A 100 -10.89 -8.61 -4.27
N HIS A 101 -10.48 -8.66 -5.54
CA HIS A 101 -10.09 -9.91 -6.18
C HIS A 101 -8.58 -9.98 -6.35
N TRP A 102 -7.98 -10.99 -5.74
CA TRP A 102 -6.56 -11.28 -5.78
C TRP A 102 -6.35 -12.68 -6.36
N ASP A 103 -6.26 -12.80 -7.68
CA ASP A 103 -6.00 -14.11 -8.27
C ASP A 103 -4.59 -14.60 -7.95
N PHE A 104 -4.50 -15.88 -7.57
CA PHE A 104 -3.28 -16.60 -7.28
C PHE A 104 -3.39 -18.01 -7.85
N LYS A 105 -2.33 -18.46 -8.53
CA LYS A 105 -2.21 -19.84 -8.99
C LYS A 105 -2.36 -20.79 -7.80
N ASP A 106 -3.13 -21.87 -7.98
CA ASP A 106 -3.32 -22.86 -6.91
C ASP A 106 -1.97 -23.52 -6.55
N PRO A 107 -1.46 -23.35 -5.32
CA PRO A 107 -0.17 -23.92 -4.95
C PRO A 107 -0.20 -25.46 -4.91
N LYS A 108 -1.38 -26.09 -4.83
CA LYS A 108 -1.53 -27.56 -4.92
C LYS A 108 -1.33 -28.11 -6.32
N SER A 109 -1.35 -27.26 -7.36
CA SER A 109 -1.15 -27.68 -8.75
C SER A 109 0.30 -28.04 -9.10
N GLU A 110 1.23 -27.74 -8.19
CA GLU A 110 2.64 -28.07 -8.31
C GLU A 110 3.02 -29.09 -7.23
N GLU A 111 3.94 -30.00 -7.57
CA GLU A 111 4.50 -30.93 -6.59
C GLU A 111 5.41 -30.21 -5.59
N GLY A 112 5.45 -30.70 -4.35
CA GLY A 112 6.28 -30.14 -3.30
C GLY A 112 5.71 -28.86 -2.67
N ILE A 113 6.60 -28.04 -2.11
CA ILE A 113 6.27 -26.88 -1.26
C ILE A 113 6.50 -25.52 -1.94
N ASP A 114 7.21 -25.49 -3.07
CA ASP A 114 7.63 -24.24 -3.70
C ASP A 114 6.45 -23.39 -4.20
N GLY A 115 5.37 -24.05 -4.65
CA GLY A 115 4.11 -23.37 -4.97
C GLY A 115 3.53 -22.61 -3.77
N PHE A 116 3.60 -23.18 -2.56
CA PHE A 116 3.12 -22.55 -1.33
C PHE A 116 3.98 -21.36 -0.93
N ARG A 117 5.31 -21.50 -0.99
CA ARG A 117 6.25 -20.40 -0.71
C ARG A 117 6.06 -19.22 -1.66
N ARG A 118 5.87 -19.50 -2.95
CA ARG A 118 5.60 -18.48 -3.96
C ARG A 118 4.31 -17.73 -3.63
N VAL A 119 3.20 -18.44 -3.43
CA VAL A 119 1.91 -17.83 -3.09
C VAL A 119 1.98 -17.05 -1.78
N PHE A 120 2.69 -17.55 -0.77
CA PHE A 120 2.93 -16.84 0.49
C PHE A 120 3.65 -15.50 0.26
N ASN A 121 4.72 -15.47 -0.55
CA ASN A 121 5.45 -14.24 -0.85
C ASN A 121 4.60 -13.24 -1.64
N GLU A 122 3.79 -13.70 -2.60
CA GLU A 122 2.88 -12.84 -3.34
C GLU A 122 1.78 -12.27 -2.42
N LEU A 123 1.20 -13.12 -1.55
CA LEU A 123 0.24 -12.69 -0.51
C LEU A 123 0.86 -11.66 0.43
N LYS A 124 2.11 -11.87 0.88
CA LYS A 124 2.85 -10.93 1.74
C LYS A 124 2.93 -9.55 1.12
N GLY A 125 3.24 -9.47 -0.17
CA GLY A 125 3.28 -8.21 -0.91
C GLY A 125 1.90 -7.53 -0.96
N ARG A 126 0.83 -8.27 -1.30
CA ARG A 126 -0.52 -7.71 -1.40
C ARG A 126 -1.08 -7.28 -0.05
N ILE A 127 -0.88 -8.08 1.00
CA ILE A 127 -1.29 -7.78 2.37
C ILE A 127 -0.52 -6.58 2.92
N ALA A 128 0.80 -6.53 2.71
CA ALA A 128 1.61 -5.38 3.12
C ALA A 128 1.03 -4.10 2.52
N LEU A 129 0.79 -4.08 1.21
CA LEU A 129 0.22 -2.92 0.52
C LEU A 129 -1.20 -2.59 1.02
N PHE A 130 -2.03 -3.61 1.27
CA PHE A 130 -3.38 -3.42 1.82
C PHE A 130 -3.35 -2.74 3.20
N LEU A 131 -2.52 -3.23 4.13
CA LEU A 131 -2.36 -2.64 5.46
C LEU A 131 -1.77 -1.23 5.38
N LEU A 132 -0.84 -1.00 4.45
CA LEU A 132 -0.25 0.30 4.16
C LEU A 132 -1.30 1.36 3.76
N LEU A 133 -2.29 0.91 3.00
CA LEU A 133 -3.37 1.73 2.46
C LEU A 133 -4.51 1.96 3.45
N ASN A 134 -4.79 0.97 4.30
CA ASN A 134 -6.01 0.90 5.13
C ASN A 134 -5.71 0.81 6.64
N GLY A 135 -4.47 1.07 7.07
CA GLY A 135 -3.98 0.74 8.41
C GLY A 135 -4.50 1.58 9.57
N GLU A 136 -4.98 2.81 9.36
CA GLU A 136 -5.56 3.65 10.42
C GLU A 136 -6.60 4.65 9.88
N ASP A 137 -7.57 5.00 10.74
CA ASP A 137 -8.59 6.02 10.55
C ASP A 137 -7.97 7.35 10.12
N SER A 138 -8.39 7.83 8.96
CA SER A 138 -7.95 9.12 8.47
C SER A 138 -9.11 9.90 7.88
N SER A 139 -9.94 10.42 8.79
CA SER A 139 -11.11 11.23 8.47
C SER A 139 -10.80 12.57 7.79
N ASP A 140 -9.53 12.90 7.51
CA ASP A 140 -9.08 14.11 6.79
C ASP A 140 -8.02 13.81 5.70
N VAL A 141 -7.88 12.56 5.27
CA VAL A 141 -6.81 12.21 4.32
C VAL A 141 -7.15 12.58 2.88
N LEU A 142 -6.16 13.21 2.22
CA LEU A 142 -6.16 13.52 0.80
C LEU A 142 -6.53 12.27 -0.02
N GLY A 143 -7.72 12.27 -0.61
CA GLY A 143 -8.21 11.16 -1.43
C GLY A 143 -7.48 11.03 -2.78
N PRO A 144 -7.67 9.91 -3.50
CA PRO A 144 -7.05 9.69 -4.81
C PRO A 144 -7.37 10.79 -5.83
N VAL A 145 -8.63 11.23 -5.89
CA VAL A 145 -9.07 12.26 -6.85
C VAL A 145 -8.37 13.59 -6.57
N GLU A 146 -8.28 13.99 -5.30
CA GLU A 146 -7.62 15.23 -4.88
C GLU A 146 -6.11 15.14 -5.14
N LEU A 147 -5.48 13.99 -4.85
CA LEU A 147 -4.08 13.76 -5.18
C LEU A 147 -3.83 13.92 -6.70
N PHE A 148 -4.62 13.26 -7.55
CA PHE A 148 -4.41 13.33 -8.99
C PHE A 148 -4.65 14.73 -9.55
N LYS A 149 -5.63 15.48 -9.04
CA LYS A 149 -5.82 16.91 -9.38
C LYS A 149 -4.62 17.76 -8.97
N VAL A 150 -3.94 17.39 -7.88
CA VAL A 150 -2.73 18.08 -7.42
C VAL A 150 -1.53 17.72 -8.29
N MET A 151 -1.39 16.46 -8.69
CA MET A 151 -0.27 15.95 -9.49
C MET A 151 -0.38 16.25 -10.99
N SER A 152 -1.56 16.57 -11.52
CA SER A 152 -1.80 16.73 -12.96
C SER A 152 -1.15 17.96 -13.62
N ASP A 153 -0.51 18.84 -12.84
CA ASP A 153 0.25 19.98 -13.37
C ASP A 153 1.74 19.62 -13.53
N PRO A 154 2.35 19.85 -14.70
CA PRO A 154 3.73 19.45 -14.95
C PRO A 154 4.77 20.07 -14.01
N LEU A 155 4.56 21.31 -13.55
CA LEU A 155 5.50 22.00 -12.67
C LEU A 155 5.38 21.47 -11.24
N ARG A 156 4.16 21.25 -10.73
CA ARG A 156 3.93 20.59 -9.43
C ARG A 156 4.53 19.20 -9.41
N LEU A 157 4.35 18.42 -10.47
CA LEU A 157 4.91 17.08 -10.57
C LEU A 157 6.45 17.13 -10.49
N ARG A 158 7.12 18.00 -11.26
CA ARG A 158 8.58 18.17 -11.18
C ARG A 158 9.05 18.60 -9.78
N ILE A 159 8.34 19.52 -9.11
CA ILE A 159 8.64 19.91 -7.72
C ILE A 159 8.56 18.69 -6.78
N LEU A 160 7.48 17.89 -6.88
CA LEU A 160 7.31 16.70 -6.04
C LEU A 160 8.41 15.67 -6.30
N MET A 161 8.75 15.41 -7.56
CA MET A 161 9.82 14.47 -7.91
C MET A 161 11.19 14.92 -7.38
N LEU A 162 11.47 16.23 -7.40
CA LEU A 162 12.69 16.79 -6.81
C LEU A 162 12.72 16.58 -5.28
N LEU A 163 11.59 16.80 -4.61
CA LEU A 163 11.48 16.61 -3.14
C LEU A 163 11.53 15.13 -2.72
N VAL A 164 11.03 14.21 -3.56
CA VAL A 164 11.21 12.76 -3.35
C VAL A 164 12.70 12.40 -3.30
N ASP A 165 13.49 12.93 -4.24
CA ASP A 165 14.91 12.60 -4.40
C ASP A 165 15.82 13.35 -3.40
N GLU A 166 15.59 14.65 -3.19
CA GLU A 166 16.49 15.53 -2.43
C GLU A 166 16.03 15.79 -0.98
N LYS A 167 14.85 15.29 -0.60
CA LYS A 167 14.21 15.36 0.72
C LYS A 167 13.81 16.77 1.19
N ALA A 168 14.62 17.79 0.95
CA ALA A 168 14.36 19.16 1.38
C ALA A 168 14.94 20.19 0.39
N LEU A 169 14.11 21.11 -0.10
CA LEU A 169 14.54 22.20 -1.00
C LEU A 169 13.89 23.53 -0.61
N SER A 170 14.63 24.63 -0.77
CA SER A 170 14.10 25.98 -0.58
C SER A 170 13.40 26.47 -1.86
N VAL A 171 12.61 27.54 -1.74
CA VAL A 171 11.99 28.19 -2.91
C VAL A 171 13.02 28.71 -3.91
N SER A 172 14.18 29.20 -3.42
CA SER A 172 15.28 29.65 -4.26
C SER A 172 15.94 28.51 -5.02
N ASP A 173 16.11 27.34 -4.39
CA ASP A 173 16.66 26.15 -5.06
C ASP A 173 15.75 25.74 -6.23
N LEU A 174 14.45 25.62 -5.95
CA LEU A 174 13.44 25.22 -6.93
C LEU A 174 13.33 26.24 -8.07
N THR A 175 13.31 27.54 -7.76
CA THR A 175 13.28 28.61 -8.76
C THR A 175 14.48 28.53 -9.70
N SER A 176 15.67 28.29 -9.14
CA SER A 176 16.92 28.23 -9.89
C SER A 176 16.97 27.03 -10.83
N VAL A 177 16.55 25.85 -10.37
CA VAL A 177 16.68 24.62 -11.18
C VAL A 177 15.51 24.39 -12.13
N LEU A 178 14.30 24.81 -11.77
CA LEU A 178 13.15 24.70 -12.66
C LEU A 178 13.15 25.78 -13.75
N GLU A 179 13.99 26.81 -13.61
CA GLU A 179 14.08 27.98 -14.50
C GLU A 179 12.73 28.71 -14.65
N VAL A 180 11.99 28.79 -13.55
CA VAL A 180 10.68 29.43 -13.48
C VAL A 180 10.71 30.56 -12.45
N SER A 181 9.92 31.61 -12.66
CA SER A 181 9.83 32.72 -11.71
C SER A 181 9.39 32.29 -10.31
N GLN A 182 9.99 32.90 -9.29
CA GLN A 182 9.70 32.62 -7.88
C GLN A 182 8.20 32.77 -7.51
N PRO A 183 7.43 33.77 -8.02
CA PRO A 183 5.99 33.85 -7.74
C PRO A 183 5.21 32.62 -8.21
N LYS A 184 5.58 32.06 -9.37
CA LYS A 184 4.93 30.87 -9.91
C LYS A 184 5.27 29.63 -9.07
N VAL A 185 6.54 29.43 -8.73
CA VAL A 185 6.96 28.33 -7.83
C VAL A 185 6.28 28.44 -6.46
N SER A 186 6.26 29.64 -5.86
CA SER A 186 5.64 29.89 -4.56
C SER A 186 4.14 29.57 -4.55
N ARG A 187 3.43 29.90 -5.64
CA ARG A 187 2.00 29.56 -5.80
C ARG A 187 1.77 28.04 -5.79
N HIS A 188 2.61 27.28 -6.49
CA HIS A 188 2.51 25.82 -6.51
C HIS A 188 2.86 25.20 -5.15
N LEU A 189 3.89 25.72 -4.46
CA LEU A 189 4.25 25.28 -3.11
C LEU A 189 3.15 25.56 -2.09
N ALA A 190 2.48 26.70 -2.17
CA ALA A 190 1.33 27.01 -1.31
C ALA A 190 0.21 26.00 -1.53
N LEU A 191 -0.19 25.73 -2.77
CA LEU A 191 -1.21 24.73 -3.09
C LEU A 191 -0.87 23.34 -2.56
N LEU A 192 0.38 22.90 -2.72
CA LEU A 192 0.84 21.60 -2.26
C LEU A 192 0.88 21.48 -0.72
N ARG A 193 1.17 22.58 -0.02
CA ARG A 193 1.11 22.64 1.44
C ARG A 193 -0.33 22.67 1.94
N ASP A 194 -1.18 23.48 1.31
CA ASP A 194 -2.58 23.63 1.69
C ASP A 194 -3.36 22.32 1.45
N SER A 195 -2.90 21.46 0.53
CA SER A 195 -3.42 20.09 0.34
C SER A 195 -2.79 19.04 1.28
N GLY A 196 -1.94 19.44 2.22
CA GLY A 196 -1.29 18.53 3.18
C GLY A 196 -0.14 17.68 2.61
N ILE A 197 0.25 17.86 1.34
CA ILE A 197 1.32 17.06 0.72
C ILE A 197 2.69 17.52 1.20
N LEU A 198 2.85 18.84 1.39
CA LEU A 198 4.11 19.42 1.85
C LEU A 198 4.00 19.93 3.28
N GLN A 199 5.11 19.80 4.00
CA GLN A 199 5.38 20.49 5.24
C GLN A 199 6.56 21.44 5.06
N ILE A 200 6.71 22.37 6.00
CA ILE A 200 7.80 23.33 6.04
C ILE A 200 8.70 23.04 7.24
N GLU A 201 10.00 23.06 7.02
CA GLU A 201 11.01 23.09 8.08
C GLU A 201 11.73 24.44 8.06
N ARG A 202 11.86 25.08 9.23
CA ARG A 202 12.63 26.33 9.40
C ARG A 202 14.00 26.03 9.96
N GLN A 203 15.04 26.55 9.31
CA GLN A 203 16.42 26.43 9.76
C GLN A 203 17.08 27.80 9.73
N GLY A 204 17.14 28.44 10.90
CA GLY A 204 17.53 29.84 11.01
C GLY A 204 16.58 30.75 10.22
N LEU A 205 17.12 31.50 9.26
CA LEU A 205 16.35 32.39 8.39
C LEU A 205 15.78 31.69 7.14
N TRP A 206 16.12 30.42 6.93
CA TRP A 206 15.78 29.69 5.70
C TRP A 206 14.56 28.78 5.91
N ILE A 207 13.74 28.69 4.86
CA ILE A 207 12.53 27.88 4.79
C ILE A 207 12.75 26.78 3.76
N PHE A 208 12.61 25.53 4.18
CA PHE A 208 12.69 24.36 3.32
C PHE A 208 11.34 23.66 3.24
N TYR A 209 11.00 23.18 2.05
CA TYR A 209 9.82 22.38 1.78
C TYR A 209 10.22 20.91 1.73
N GLN A 210 9.38 20.06 2.31
CA GLN A 210 9.57 18.61 2.36
C GLN A 210 8.21 17.93 2.17
N LEU A 211 8.22 16.67 1.74
CA LEU A 211 7.01 15.85 1.82
C LEU A 211 6.55 15.75 3.29
N SER A 212 5.25 15.86 3.53
CA SER A 212 4.70 15.77 4.89
C SER A 212 5.00 14.41 5.50
N ASN A 213 5.45 14.39 6.76
CA ASN A 213 5.73 13.14 7.47
C ASN A 213 4.45 12.31 7.69
N GLN A 214 3.31 13.01 7.76
CA GLN A 214 1.97 12.45 7.92
C GLN A 214 1.33 12.03 6.59
N LEU A 215 2.05 12.10 5.47
CA LEU A 215 1.52 11.62 4.20
C LEU A 215 1.10 10.15 4.32
N PRO A 216 -0.13 9.80 3.87
CA PRO A 216 -0.55 8.43 3.75
C PRO A 216 0.45 7.63 2.95
N ILE A 217 0.68 6.40 3.37
CA ILE A 217 1.82 5.66 2.87
C ILE A 217 1.63 5.27 1.41
N TRP A 218 0.39 5.08 0.96
CA TRP A 218 0.09 4.88 -0.44
C TRP A 218 0.41 6.08 -1.34
N ILE A 219 0.29 7.31 -0.81
CA ILE A 219 0.69 8.52 -1.54
C ILE A 219 2.21 8.52 -1.69
N LYS A 220 2.95 8.21 -0.62
CA LYS A 220 4.42 8.06 -0.67
C LYS A 220 4.82 7.02 -1.73
N HIS A 221 4.20 5.84 -1.69
CA HIS A 221 4.46 4.77 -2.66
C HIS A 221 4.11 5.15 -4.11
N THR A 222 3.00 5.87 -4.30
CA THR A 222 2.61 6.38 -5.62
C THR A 222 3.65 7.37 -6.15
N LEU A 223 4.11 8.31 -5.33
CA LEU A 223 5.16 9.26 -5.71
C LEU A 223 6.48 8.53 -6.04
N ASP A 224 6.87 7.54 -5.24
CA ASP A 224 8.06 6.73 -5.47
C ASP A 224 7.95 5.90 -6.77
N THR A 225 6.78 5.33 -7.05
CA THR A 225 6.52 4.56 -8.27
C THR A 225 6.58 5.45 -9.50
N VAL A 226 5.95 6.62 -9.46
CA VAL A 226 6.01 7.61 -10.56
C VAL A 226 7.45 8.05 -10.78
N ARG A 227 8.20 8.34 -9.71
CA ARG A 227 9.60 8.75 -9.77
C ARG A 227 10.50 7.67 -10.36
N THR A 228 10.35 6.44 -9.91
CA THR A 228 11.16 5.27 -10.30
C THR A 228 10.87 4.87 -11.75
N GLY A 229 9.59 4.88 -12.16
CA GLY A 229 9.18 4.56 -13.53
C GLY A 229 9.55 5.64 -14.55
N ASN A 230 9.79 6.88 -14.11
CA ASN A 230 10.11 8.01 -14.98
C ASN A 230 11.37 8.75 -14.51
N PRO A 231 12.56 8.10 -14.55
CA PRO A 231 13.80 8.67 -14.05
C PRO A 231 14.14 10.03 -14.68
N ASP A 232 13.82 10.20 -15.97
CA ASP A 232 14.19 11.37 -16.77
C ASP A 232 13.42 12.66 -16.46
N ILE A 233 12.28 12.58 -15.77
CA ILE A 233 11.37 13.71 -15.53
C ILE A 233 12.03 14.94 -14.87
N ILE A 234 13.11 14.72 -14.11
CA ILE A 234 13.87 15.78 -13.43
C ILE A 234 15.39 15.71 -13.68
N ASN A 235 15.84 14.96 -14.68
CA ASN A 235 17.28 14.71 -14.88
C ASN A 235 18.07 16.00 -15.17
N HIS A 236 17.46 16.97 -15.86
CA HIS A 236 18.07 18.27 -16.09
C HIS A 236 18.23 19.06 -14.77
N GLU A 237 17.15 19.22 -14.01
CA GLU A 237 17.17 19.89 -12.70
C GLU A 237 18.16 19.27 -11.73
N LYS A 238 18.24 17.93 -11.67
CA LYS A 238 19.21 17.24 -10.81
C LYS A 238 20.66 17.52 -11.19
N LYS A 239 20.95 17.72 -12.49
CA LYS A 239 22.28 18.17 -12.92
C LYS A 239 22.55 19.59 -12.42
N LEU A 240 21.59 20.51 -12.55
CA LEU A 240 21.73 21.88 -12.07
C LEU A 240 21.95 21.95 -10.55
N LEU A 241 21.16 21.21 -9.75
CA LEU A 241 21.31 21.14 -8.30
C LEU A 241 22.73 20.72 -7.87
N ARG A 242 23.33 19.74 -8.55
CA ARG A 242 24.71 19.30 -8.27
C ARG A 242 25.74 20.40 -8.52
N HIS A 243 25.56 21.20 -9.57
CA HIS A 243 26.48 22.30 -9.90
C HIS A 243 26.34 23.48 -8.91
N LEU A 244 25.15 23.71 -8.37
CA LEU A 244 24.89 24.74 -7.36
C LEU A 244 25.47 24.42 -5.98
N GLY A 245 26.05 23.22 -5.79
CA GLY A 245 26.72 22.84 -4.54
C GLY A 245 25.78 22.67 -3.35
N ILE A 246 24.48 22.51 -3.59
CA ILE A 246 23.49 22.25 -2.55
C ILE A 246 23.79 20.87 -1.97
N LYS A 247 24.46 20.83 -0.82
CA LYS A 247 24.83 19.59 -0.15
C LYS A 247 23.56 18.82 0.20
N LYS A 248 23.49 17.56 -0.26
CA LYS A 248 22.54 16.56 0.24
C LYS A 248 22.58 16.58 1.77
N LYS A 249 21.43 16.86 2.39
CA LYS A 249 21.28 16.56 3.81
C LYS A 249 21.01 15.06 3.92
N ASN A 250 21.97 14.33 4.49
CA ASN A 250 21.78 12.98 4.97
C ASN A 250 20.80 12.96 6.14
#